data_AF-A0A327JZQ6-F1
#
_entry.id   AF-A0A327JZQ6-F1
#
_cell.length_a   1.000
_cell.length_b   1.000
_cell.length_c   1.000
_cell.angle_alpha   90.00
_cell.angle_beta   90.00
_cell.angle_gamma   90.00
#
_symmetry.space_group_name_H-M   'P 1'
#
loop_
_entity.id
_entity.type
_entity.pdbx_description
1 polymer ?
#
loop_
_entity_poly.entity_id
_entity_poly.type
_entity_poly.pdbx_seq_one_letter_code
_entity_poly.pdbx_strand_id
1 'polypeptide(L)' 'MTEGGMHAGDMPNFEVVDGQATNIDVFNTRVRFNEGDAPLMDDDGSALMIHAGADDYTSQPSGDAGSRVG' A
#
# COMPACT_ATOMS: atom_id res chain seq x y z
N MET A 1 -6.97 12.64 9.26
CA MET A 1 -7.78 11.42 9.13
C MET A 1 -8.85 11.70 8.10
N THR A 2 -8.84 10.96 7.00
CA THR A 2 -9.73 11.15 5.85
C THR A 2 -11.13 10.61 6.10
N GLU A 3 -12.09 11.14 5.35
CA GLU A 3 -13.47 10.67 5.34
C GLU A 3 -13.52 9.27 4.72
N GLY A 4 -13.67 8.24 5.56
CA GLY A 4 -13.62 6.82 5.17
C GLY A 4 -12.47 6.02 5.80
N GLY A 5 -11.45 6.67 6.34
CA GLY A 5 -10.29 6.01 6.94
C GLY A 5 -9.30 5.43 5.92
N MET A 6 -8.44 4.53 6.39
CA MET A 6 -7.42 3.82 5.61
C MET A 6 -8.07 2.89 4.58
N HIS A 7 -7.61 2.92 3.32
CA HIS A 7 -8.05 1.97 2.30
C HIS A 7 -7.54 0.56 2.61
N ALA A 8 -8.21 -0.47 2.11
CA ALA A 8 -7.82 -1.87 2.37
C ALA A 8 -6.39 -2.20 1.88
N GLY A 9 -5.97 -1.57 0.77
CA GLY A 9 -4.65 -1.75 0.18
C GLY A 9 -3.53 -0.93 0.82
N ASP A 10 -3.85 0.04 1.69
CA ASP A 10 -2.83 0.87 2.33
C ASP A 10 -1.97 0.01 3.27
N MET A 11 -0.65 0.19 3.19
CA MET A 11 0.34 -0.52 3.99
C MET A 11 1.36 0.48 4.56
N PRO A 12 2.06 0.13 5.66
CA PRO A 12 3.07 1.02 6.22
C PRO A 12 4.20 1.32 5.23
N ASN A 13 4.72 2.55 5.29
CA ASN A 13 5.99 2.91 4.67
C ASN A 13 7.09 1.95 5.13
N PHE A 14 8.01 1.64 4.22
CA PHE A 14 9.24 0.91 4.52
C PHE A 14 10.46 1.82 4.41
N GLU A 15 11.54 1.44 5.08
CA GLU A 15 12.79 2.18 5.06
C GLU A 15 13.82 1.49 4.19
N VAL A 16 14.50 2.28 3.35
CA VAL A 16 15.63 1.86 2.54
C VAL A 16 16.89 2.40 3.20
N VAL A 17 17.75 1.49 3.69
CA VAL A 17 19.02 1.84 4.33
C VAL A 17 20.13 1.54 3.35
N ASP A 18 21.06 2.49 3.16
CA ASP A 18 22.21 2.36 2.25
C ASP A 18 21.85 1.98 0.80
N GLY A 19 20.68 2.42 0.32
CA GLY A 19 20.21 2.12 -1.03
C GLY A 19 19.81 0.66 -1.26
N GLN A 20 19.72 -0.13 -0.20
CA GLN A 20 19.25 -1.51 -0.25
C GLN A 20 17.87 -1.60 0.41
N ALA A 21 16.93 -2.21 -0.29
CA ALA A 21 15.66 -2.57 0.33
C ALA A 21 15.93 -3.59 1.43
N THR A 22 15.54 -3.26 2.66
CA THR A 22 15.48 -4.25 3.73
C THR A 22 14.37 -5.25 3.39
N ASN A 23 14.56 -6.54 3.69
CA ASN A 23 13.44 -7.48 3.65
C ASN A 23 12.37 -7.01 4.64
N ILE A 24 11.17 -6.72 4.12
CA ILE A 24 10.03 -6.31 4.92
C ILE A 24 8.96 -7.40 4.84
N ASP A 25 8.40 -7.73 6.00
CA ASP A 25 7.23 -8.59 6.10
C ASP A 25 6.10 -7.76 6.70
N VAL A 26 5.00 -7.63 5.96
CA VAL A 26 3.80 -6.91 6.40
C VAL A 26 2.61 -7.85 6.35
N PHE A 27 1.88 -7.94 7.46
CA PHE A 27 0.62 -8.68 7.51
C PHE A 27 -0.57 -7.73 7.40
N ASN A 28 -1.22 -7.69 6.24
CA ASN A 28 -2.41 -6.88 6.00
C ASN A 28 -3.69 -7.69 6.26
N THR A 29 -4.43 -7.35 7.32
CA THR A 29 -5.67 -8.04 7.71
C THR A 29 -6.92 -7.58 6.96
N ARG A 30 -6.81 -6.49 6.17
CA ARG A 30 -7.92 -5.84 5.46
C ARG A 30 -8.14 -6.37 4.04
N VAL A 31 -7.26 -7.23 3.55
CA VAL A 31 -7.37 -7.86 2.23
C VAL A 31 -7.63 -9.36 2.37
N ARG A 32 -8.12 -9.97 1.28
CA ARG A 32 -8.35 -11.42 1.16
C ARG A 32 -7.72 -11.92 -0.13
N PHE A 33 -7.32 -13.19 -0.15
CA PHE A 33 -6.66 -13.74 -1.34
C PHE A 33 -7.65 -13.93 -2.49
N ASN A 34 -8.81 -14.57 -2.25
CA ASN A 34 -9.78 -14.91 -3.30
C ASN A 34 -11.15 -14.25 -3.12
N GLU A 35 -11.81 -14.43 -1.97
CA GLU A 35 -13.21 -14.04 -1.77
C GLU A 35 -13.38 -13.18 -0.51
N GLY A 36 -14.46 -12.39 -0.48
CA GLY A 36 -14.81 -11.48 0.62
C GLY A 36 -14.58 -10.01 0.25
N ASP A 37 -14.44 -9.16 1.28
CA ASP A 37 -14.14 -7.75 1.08
C ASP A 37 -12.68 -7.57 0.64
N ALA A 38 -12.44 -6.77 -0.40
CA ALA A 38 -11.12 -6.49 -1.00
C ALA A 38 -10.31 -7.77 -1.37
N PRO A 39 -10.81 -8.60 -2.30
CA PRO A 39 -10.07 -9.73 -2.84
C PRO A 39 -8.89 -9.28 -3.70
N LEU A 40 -7.75 -9.97 -3.63
CA LEU A 40 -6.56 -9.66 -4.43
C LEU A 40 -6.52 -10.38 -5.78
N MET A 41 -7.21 -11.53 -5.88
CA MET A 41 -7.28 -12.38 -7.08
C MET A 41 -8.69 -12.35 -7.68
N ASP A 42 -9.26 -11.16 -7.81
CA ASP A 42 -10.48 -10.91 -8.59
C ASP A 42 -10.19 -10.81 -10.10
N ASP A 43 -11.21 -10.44 -10.88
CA ASP A 43 -11.18 -10.52 -12.35
C ASP A 43 -10.13 -9.60 -12.99
N ASP A 44 -9.81 -8.46 -12.38
CA ASP A 44 -8.74 -7.55 -12.81
C ASP A 44 -7.43 -7.73 -12.03
N GLY A 45 -7.49 -8.36 -10.86
CA GLY A 45 -6.34 -8.69 -10.04
C GLY A 45 -5.75 -7.47 -9.33
N SER A 46 -4.59 -7.66 -8.70
CA SER A 46 -3.97 -6.63 -7.88
C SER A 46 -2.48 -6.45 -8.18
N ALA A 47 -1.96 -5.26 -7.83
CA ALA A 47 -0.55 -4.93 -7.91
C ALA A 47 -0.03 -4.43 -6.56
N LEU A 48 1.20 -4.83 -6.22
CA LEU A 48 1.98 -4.15 -5.19
C LEU A 48 2.67 -2.96 -5.85
N MET A 49 2.57 -1.78 -5.25
CA MET A 49 3.09 -0.53 -5.80
C MET A 49 4.00 0.18 -4.80
N ILE A 50 5.15 0.65 -5.27
CA ILE A 50 6.12 1.46 -4.56
C ILE A 50 6.07 2.88 -5.11
N HIS A 51 6.04 3.85 -4.20
CA HIS A 51 6.04 5.27 -4.51
C HIS A 51 7.42 5.91 -4.29
N ALA A 52 7.67 7.05 -4.97
CA ALA A 52 8.93 7.77 -4.93
C ALA A 52 9.19 8.48 -3.59
N GLY A 53 8.13 8.79 -2.84
CA GLY A 53 8.16 9.41 -1.52
C GLY A 53 7.37 8.61 -0.50
N ALA A 54 7.51 8.99 0.77
CA ALA A 54 6.76 8.40 1.87
C ALA A 54 5.29 8.86 1.84
N ASP A 55 4.38 7.94 2.18
CA ASP A 55 2.98 8.23 2.43
C ASP A 55 2.83 9.04 3.74
N ASP A 56 2.06 10.13 3.72
CA ASP A 56 1.75 11.00 4.87
C ASP A 56 0.53 10.52 5.71
N TYR A 57 -0.09 9.42 5.29
CA TYR A 57 -1.28 8.76 5.83
C TYR A 57 -2.52 9.64 5.97
N THR A 58 -2.56 10.78 5.27
CA THR A 58 -3.63 11.78 5.42
C THR A 58 -4.09 12.35 4.09
N SER A 59 -3.18 12.69 3.18
CA SER A 59 -3.51 13.28 1.89
C SER A 59 -4.19 12.26 0.99
N GLN A 60 -5.19 12.71 0.25
CA GLN A 60 -5.92 11.87 -0.71
C GLN A 60 -5.49 12.22 -2.14
N PRO A 61 -5.45 11.25 -3.07
CA PRO A 61 -5.92 9.86 -2.89
C PRO A 61 -4.85 8.87 -2.38
N SER A 62 -3.58 9.27 -2.30
CA SER A 62 -2.44 8.33 -2.13
C SER A 62 -1.33 8.91 -1.25
N GLY A 63 -1.69 9.61 -0.17
CA GLY A 63 -0.75 9.99 0.87
C GLY A 63 0.35 10.97 0.48
N ASP A 64 0.17 11.76 -0.58
CA ASP A 64 1.22 12.62 -1.17
C ASP A 64 2.55 11.90 -1.45
N ALA A 65 2.49 10.58 -1.73
CA ALA A 65 3.67 9.74 -1.89
C ALA A 65 4.41 9.95 -3.24
N GLY A 66 3.89 10.80 -4.13
CA GLY A 66 4.50 11.09 -5.43
C GLY A 66 4.37 9.95 -6.46
N SER A 67 5.27 9.92 -7.44
CA SER A 67 5.21 9.01 -8.60
C SER A 67 5.35 7.54 -8.24
N ARG A 68 4.75 6.65 -9.04
CA ARG A 68 4.92 5.19 -8.97
C ARG A 68 6.26 4.78 -9.57
N VAL A 69 7.06 4.01 -8.86
CA VAL A 69 8.44 3.66 -9.26
C VAL A 69 8.74 2.16 -9.26
N GLY A 70 7.81 1.33 -8.78
CA GLY A 70 7.93 -0.12 -8.74
C GLY A 70 6.65 -0.77 -8.24
#